data_AF-A0A4U8V6Q7-F1
#
_entry.id   AF-A0A4U8V6Q7-F1
#
_cell.length_a   1.000
_cell.length_b   1.000
_cell.length_c   1.000
_cell.angle_alpha   90.00
_cell.angle_beta   90.00
_cell.angle_gamma   90.00
#
_symmetry.space_group_name_H-M   'P 1'
#
loop_
_entity.id
_entity.type
_entity.pdbx_description
1 polymer ?
#
loop_
_entity_poly.entity_id
_entity_poly.type
_entity_poly.pdbx_seq_one_letter_code
_entity_poly.pdbx_strand_id
1 'polypeptide(L)'
;MMSLHHSGRETSLRLMYLAAAISGWGLCSSALAAGLELPPDVYGTYAPGGDCAKQPRIIVNKAGIHLDTVAGRRGPLPTMVSYTFVGGARYNGIQVWALVKHGGKNRWGDDNTPLILTFNAGEKRGALTAERENPGKERPVALDGPLTSVAQTVRFRLCPTGSR
;
A
#
# COMPACT_ATOMS: atom_id res chain seq x y z
N MET A 1 3.01 51.65 -62.95
CA MET A 1 3.95 52.32 -63.89
C MET A 1 4.55 53.51 -63.15
N MET A 2 5.86 53.77 -63.08
CA MET A 2 7.10 52.97 -63.18
C MET A 2 8.27 53.92 -62.77
N SER A 3 9.40 53.41 -62.24
CA SER A 3 10.60 54.16 -61.78
C SER A 3 10.40 55.05 -60.51
N LEU A 4 11.22 55.05 -59.43
CA LEU A 4 12.55 54.52 -59.04
C LEU A 4 13.73 55.52 -59.18
N HIS A 5 14.70 55.45 -58.24
CA HIS A 5 15.84 56.37 -57.91
C HIS A 5 15.43 57.56 -57.01
N HIS A 6 16.22 58.09 -56.05
CA HIS A 6 17.60 57.81 -55.54
C HIS A 6 17.77 58.46 -54.13
N SER A 7 18.83 58.38 -53.30
CA SER A 7 20.12 57.64 -53.24
C SER A 7 20.71 57.67 -51.79
N GLY A 8 21.88 57.05 -51.55
CA GLY A 8 22.67 57.12 -50.28
C GLY A 8 22.26 56.07 -49.22
N ARG A 9 23.13 55.19 -48.67
CA ARG A 9 24.47 55.32 -48.05
C ARG A 9 24.42 55.89 -46.62
N GLU A 10 24.41 55.00 -45.61
CA GLU A 10 25.53 54.88 -44.65
C GLU A 10 25.44 53.62 -43.76
N THR A 11 26.57 53.23 -43.18
CA THR A 11 26.74 52.02 -42.36
C THR A 11 26.65 52.32 -40.87
N SER A 12 25.90 51.51 -40.10
CA SER A 12 26.08 51.44 -38.65
C SER A 12 26.02 50.00 -38.15
N LEU A 13 27.20 49.44 -37.91
CA LEU A 13 27.42 48.08 -37.41
C LEU A 13 27.45 48.11 -35.88
N ARG A 14 26.34 47.77 -35.19
CA ARG A 14 26.34 47.59 -33.73
C ARG A 14 25.42 46.48 -33.20
N LEU A 15 25.97 45.83 -32.17
CA LEU A 15 25.35 44.97 -31.15
C LEU A 15 24.63 43.70 -31.61
N MET A 16 25.34 42.58 -31.39
CA MET A 16 24.73 41.30 -31.03
C MET A 16 23.76 41.48 -29.85
N TYR A 17 22.67 40.72 -29.85
CA TYR A 17 22.01 40.28 -28.62
C TYR A 17 21.75 38.78 -28.67
N LEU A 18 22.21 38.06 -27.65
CA LEU A 18 21.93 36.64 -27.48
C LEU A 18 20.48 36.48 -26.98
N ALA A 19 19.74 35.57 -27.59
CA ALA A 19 18.45 35.08 -27.10
C ALA A 19 18.34 33.56 -27.32
N ALA A 20 19.34 32.81 -26.84
CA ALA A 20 19.31 31.34 -26.86
C ALA A 20 18.27 30.85 -25.83
N ALA A 21 17.03 30.70 -26.27
CA ALA A 21 15.91 30.24 -25.44
C ALA A 21 16.07 28.74 -25.09
N ILE A 22 16.84 28.46 -24.05
CA ILE A 22 16.95 27.11 -23.47
C ILE A 22 15.66 26.84 -22.68
N SER A 23 14.63 26.38 -23.40
CA SER A 23 13.35 25.91 -22.87
C SER A 23 13.54 24.61 -22.10
N GLY A 24 14.19 24.69 -20.94
CA GLY A 24 14.46 23.57 -20.04
C GLY A 24 13.18 23.03 -19.39
N TRP A 25 12.42 22.24 -20.16
CA TRP A 25 11.28 21.49 -19.65
C TRP A 25 11.77 20.42 -18.70
N GLY A 26 11.85 20.78 -17.41
CA GLY A 26 12.16 19.86 -16.34
C GLY A 26 11.07 18.79 -16.25
N LEU A 27 11.33 17.62 -16.84
CA LEU A 27 10.52 16.42 -16.67
C LEU A 27 10.56 16.02 -15.19
N CYS A 28 9.58 16.52 -14.43
CA CYS A 28 9.39 16.17 -13.04
C CYS A 28 8.84 14.75 -12.99
N SER A 29 9.75 13.77 -13.10
CA SER A 29 9.45 12.35 -12.98
C SER A 29 8.98 12.04 -11.56
N SER A 30 7.68 12.22 -11.33
CA SER A 30 6.97 11.82 -10.12
C SER A 30 6.96 10.30 -10.02
N ALA A 31 8.07 9.76 -9.49
CA ALA A 31 8.22 8.36 -9.20
C ALA A 31 7.13 7.93 -8.21
N LEU A 32 6.09 7.27 -8.73
CA LEU A 32 5.08 6.62 -7.92
C LEU A 32 5.80 5.63 -7.01
N ALA A 33 5.77 5.90 -5.69
CA ALA A 33 6.33 5.00 -4.71
C ALA A 33 5.59 3.66 -4.80
N ALA A 34 6.26 2.65 -5.36
CA ALA A 34 5.72 1.30 -5.45
C ALA A 34 5.39 0.82 -4.03
N GLY A 35 4.14 0.37 -3.82
CA GLY A 35 3.75 -0.22 -2.56
C GLY A 35 4.62 -1.42 -2.24
N LEU A 36 5.09 -1.53 -1.01
CA LEU A 36 5.90 -2.66 -0.57
C LEU A 36 5.11 -3.97 -0.77
N GLU A 37 5.74 -4.97 -1.36
CA GLU A 37 5.17 -6.31 -1.48
C GLU A 37 5.30 -7.07 -0.15
N LEU A 38 4.46 -8.10 0.04
CA LEU A 38 4.63 -9.06 1.13
C LEU A 38 5.80 -10.01 0.82
N PRO A 39 6.72 -10.26 1.77
CA PRO A 39 7.87 -11.11 1.53
C PRO A 39 7.45 -12.59 1.43
N PRO A 40 8.17 -13.44 0.68
CA PRO A 40 7.81 -14.85 0.51
C PRO A 40 7.79 -15.68 1.80
N ASP A 41 8.44 -15.24 2.89
CA ASP A 41 8.48 -15.97 4.16
C ASP A 41 7.22 -15.78 5.04
N VAL A 42 6.26 -14.96 4.59
CA VAL A 42 4.90 -14.88 5.16
C VAL A 42 3.82 -15.45 4.22
N TYR A 43 4.21 -16.19 3.18
CA TYR A 43 3.27 -16.86 2.27
C TYR A 43 2.75 -18.19 2.87
N GLY A 44 1.52 -18.55 2.49
CA GLY A 44 0.83 -19.77 2.91
C GLY A 44 -0.57 -19.48 3.43
N THR A 45 -1.19 -20.49 4.05
CA THR A 45 -2.52 -20.37 4.67
C THR A 45 -2.35 -20.25 6.17
N TYR A 46 -3.00 -19.26 6.79
CA TYR A 46 -3.07 -19.09 8.23
C TYR A 46 -4.49 -19.39 8.72
N ALA A 47 -4.61 -20.12 9.82
CA ALA A 47 -5.88 -20.59 10.36
C ALA A 47 -5.92 -20.48 11.90
N PRO A 48 -7.10 -20.59 12.56
CA PRO A 48 -7.23 -20.48 14.01
C PRO A 48 -6.41 -21.58 14.69
N GLY A 49 -5.39 -21.19 15.46
CA GLY A 49 -4.42 -22.11 16.06
C GLY A 49 -3.53 -22.91 15.07
N GLY A 50 -3.67 -22.70 13.76
CA GLY A 50 -3.01 -23.50 12.71
C GLY A 50 -3.80 -24.72 12.24
N ASP A 51 -5.03 -24.91 12.72
CA ASP A 51 -5.92 -25.95 12.23
C ASP A 51 -6.59 -25.49 10.92
N CYS A 52 -6.12 -26.06 9.82
CA CYS A 52 -6.50 -25.68 8.47
C CYS A 52 -7.89 -26.14 8.06
N ALA A 53 -8.53 -27.06 8.80
CA ALA A 53 -9.94 -27.39 8.59
C ALA A 53 -10.84 -26.24 9.09
N LYS A 54 -10.42 -25.51 10.12
CA LYS A 54 -11.16 -24.36 10.68
C LYS A 54 -11.11 -23.14 9.75
N GLN A 55 -12.13 -22.30 9.89
CA GLN A 55 -12.25 -20.96 9.31
C GLN A 55 -12.39 -19.92 10.43
N PRO A 56 -12.13 -18.62 10.17
CA PRO A 56 -11.66 -18.05 8.90
C PRO A 56 -10.21 -18.44 8.57
N ARG A 57 -9.91 -18.58 7.28
CA ARG A 57 -8.54 -18.76 6.77
C ARG A 57 -8.07 -17.47 6.10
N ILE A 58 -6.81 -17.12 6.33
CA ILE A 58 -6.11 -16.01 5.67
C ILE A 58 -5.06 -16.62 4.75
N ILE A 59 -5.22 -16.49 3.45
CA ILE A 59 -4.38 -17.10 2.43
C ILE A 59 -3.50 -15.99 1.82
N VAL A 60 -2.18 -16.15 1.93
CA VAL A 60 -1.18 -15.17 1.51
C VAL A 60 -0.30 -15.78 0.43
N ASN A 61 -0.16 -15.08 -0.69
CA ASN A 61 0.68 -15.47 -1.82
C ASN A 61 1.08 -14.22 -2.63
N LYS A 62 1.75 -14.41 -3.77
CA LYS A 62 2.20 -13.30 -4.62
C LYS A 62 1.07 -12.40 -5.17
N ALA A 63 -0.17 -12.86 -5.26
CA ALA A 63 -1.32 -12.03 -5.61
C ALA A 63 -1.88 -11.22 -4.42
N GLY A 64 -1.34 -11.39 -3.21
CA GLY A 64 -1.74 -10.66 -2.00
C GLY A 64 -2.51 -11.51 -0.99
N ILE A 65 -3.21 -10.83 -0.08
CA ILE A 65 -3.96 -11.45 1.02
C ILE A 65 -5.39 -11.75 0.58
N HIS A 66 -5.85 -12.97 0.84
CA HIS A 66 -7.20 -13.45 0.55
C HIS A 66 -7.82 -14.05 1.80
N LEU A 67 -9.14 -13.97 1.93
CA LEU A 67 -9.91 -14.56 3.02
C LEU A 67 -10.78 -15.70 2.48
N ASP A 68 -10.88 -16.77 3.26
CA ASP A 68 -11.77 -17.90 3.02
C ASP A 68 -12.53 -18.20 4.32
N THR A 69 -13.81 -17.81 4.36
CA THR A 69 -14.62 -17.71 5.59
C THR A 69 -16.01 -18.31 5.37
N VAL A 70 -16.76 -18.53 6.47
CA VAL A 70 -18.17 -18.98 6.39
C VAL A 70 -19.04 -17.94 5.68
N ALA A 71 -18.69 -16.65 5.78
CA ALA A 71 -19.31 -15.55 5.05
C ALA A 71 -18.82 -15.42 3.59
N GLY A 72 -18.12 -16.43 3.07
CA GLY A 72 -17.59 -16.47 1.71
C GLY A 72 -16.11 -16.12 1.59
N ARG A 73 -15.65 -16.02 0.34
CA ARG A 73 -14.28 -15.65 -0.03
C ARG A 73 -14.17 -14.17 -0.38
N ARG A 74 -13.04 -13.55 -0.04
CA ARG A 74 -12.74 -12.16 -0.41
C ARG A 74 -11.25 -11.96 -0.66
N GLY A 75 -10.88 -11.45 -1.83
CA GLY A 75 -9.51 -11.03 -2.12
C GLY A 75 -9.25 -10.80 -3.62
N PRO A 76 -8.06 -10.29 -3.98
CA PRO A 76 -7.02 -9.81 -3.06
C PRO A 76 -7.48 -8.57 -2.28
N LEU A 77 -7.08 -8.48 -1.02
CA LEU A 77 -7.41 -7.34 -0.15
C LEU A 77 -6.54 -6.12 -0.50
N PRO A 78 -7.11 -4.89 -0.52
CA PRO A 78 -6.30 -3.69 -0.67
C PRO A 78 -5.48 -3.45 0.60
N THR A 79 -4.17 -3.60 0.51
CA THR A 79 -3.24 -3.52 1.66
C THR A 79 -2.11 -2.53 1.42
N MET A 80 -1.73 -1.80 2.46
CA MET A 80 -0.40 -1.18 2.54
C MET A 80 0.51 -2.06 3.41
N VAL A 81 1.64 -2.50 2.88
CA VAL A 81 2.65 -3.26 3.66
C VAL A 81 3.67 -2.29 4.25
N SER A 82 4.13 -2.58 5.46
CA SER A 82 5.22 -1.86 6.12
C SER A 82 6.07 -2.81 6.97
N TYR A 83 7.38 -2.55 6.97
CA TYR A 83 8.38 -3.24 7.80
C TYR A 83 8.76 -2.44 9.06
N THR A 84 8.12 -1.30 9.33
CA THR A 84 8.49 -0.38 10.42
C THR A 84 7.30 0.22 11.18
N PHE A 85 6.07 -0.20 10.86
CA PHE A 85 4.84 0.48 11.32
C PHE A 85 4.73 0.61 12.85
N VAL A 86 4.72 -0.50 13.59
CA VAL A 86 4.70 -0.48 15.07
C VAL A 86 6.12 -0.47 15.65
N GLY A 87 7.08 -1.10 14.97
CA GLY A 87 8.47 -1.20 15.43
C GLY A 87 9.29 0.10 15.33
N GLY A 88 8.81 1.10 14.59
CA GLY A 88 9.50 2.35 14.32
C GLY A 88 10.66 2.22 13.32
N ALA A 89 11.27 3.36 12.97
CA ALA A 89 12.28 3.46 11.92
C ALA A 89 13.64 2.76 12.19
N ARG A 90 13.81 2.14 13.37
CA ARG A 90 14.99 1.34 13.75
C ARG A 90 14.69 -0.16 13.88
N TYR A 91 13.49 -0.59 13.50
CA TYR A 91 13.08 -1.98 13.61
C TYR A 91 13.91 -2.89 12.69
N ASN A 92 14.39 -4.00 13.26
CA ASN A 92 15.24 -5.00 12.60
C ASN A 92 14.80 -6.45 12.91
N GLY A 93 13.58 -6.64 13.42
CA GLY A 93 12.98 -7.95 13.65
C GLY A 93 12.34 -8.54 12.38
N ILE A 94 11.50 -9.56 12.56
CA ILE A 94 10.91 -10.33 11.46
C ILE A 94 9.41 -10.10 11.25
N GLN A 95 8.78 -9.18 11.99
CA GLN A 95 7.38 -8.84 11.82
C GLN A 95 7.15 -8.01 10.56
N VAL A 96 5.99 -8.24 9.92
CA VAL A 96 5.54 -7.51 8.74
C VAL A 96 4.11 -7.06 8.99
N TRP A 97 3.83 -5.77 8.82
CA TRP A 97 2.51 -5.21 9.03
C TRP A 97 1.81 -4.98 7.69
N ALA A 98 0.66 -5.62 7.48
CA ALA A 98 -0.21 -5.34 6.35
C ALA A 98 -1.48 -4.63 6.84
N LEU A 99 -1.59 -3.35 6.52
CA LEU A 99 -2.72 -2.49 6.85
C LEU A 99 -3.81 -2.74 5.80
N VAL A 100 -4.78 -3.60 6.13
CA VAL A 100 -5.93 -3.91 5.28
C VAL A 100 -6.90 -2.74 5.29
N LYS A 101 -7.09 -2.10 4.13
CA LYS A 101 -8.14 -1.11 3.93
C LYS A 101 -9.51 -1.80 3.82
N HIS A 102 -10.50 -1.24 4.50
CA HIS A 102 -11.90 -1.60 4.38
C HIS A 102 -12.71 -0.33 4.15
N GLY A 103 -13.62 -0.37 3.18
CA GLY A 103 -14.23 0.82 2.59
C GLY A 103 -15.21 1.53 3.52
N GLY A 104 -15.65 2.72 3.08
CA GLY A 104 -16.39 3.67 3.90
C GLY A 104 -15.47 4.79 4.41
N LYS A 105 -16.05 5.68 5.21
CA LYS A 105 -15.40 6.86 5.79
C LYS A 105 -15.77 6.97 7.26
N ASN A 106 -14.89 7.58 8.05
CA ASN A 106 -15.19 7.97 9.42
C ASN A 106 -16.24 9.11 9.44
N ARG A 107 -16.68 9.55 10.63
CA ARG A 107 -17.71 10.61 10.74
C ARG A 107 -17.27 12.03 10.31
N TRP A 108 -16.01 12.19 9.88
CA TRP A 108 -15.42 13.44 9.40
C TRP A 108 -15.11 13.42 7.90
N GLY A 109 -15.08 12.24 7.25
CA GLY A 109 -14.74 12.06 5.83
C GLY A 109 -13.37 11.44 5.55
N ASP A 110 -12.59 11.10 6.59
CA ASP A 110 -11.28 10.46 6.45
C ASP A 110 -11.41 8.95 6.19
N ASP A 111 -10.34 8.36 5.61
CA ASP A 111 -10.24 6.91 5.45
C ASP A 111 -10.35 6.17 6.80
N ASN A 112 -11.05 5.03 6.78
CA ASN A 112 -11.22 4.21 7.97
C ASN A 112 -9.90 3.66 8.53
N THR A 113 -9.77 3.67 9.86
CA THR A 113 -8.78 2.92 10.63
C THR A 113 -8.67 1.47 10.13
N PRO A 114 -7.50 1.01 9.64
CA PRO A 114 -7.34 -0.29 9.00
C PRO A 114 -7.48 -1.46 9.97
N LEU A 115 -7.66 -2.66 9.41
CA LEU A 115 -7.37 -3.90 10.12
C LEU A 115 -5.88 -4.22 9.90
N ILE A 116 -5.10 -4.26 10.97
CA ILE A 116 -3.68 -4.61 10.93
C ILE A 116 -3.53 -6.12 10.98
N LEU A 117 -2.90 -6.69 9.96
CA LEU A 117 -2.40 -8.05 9.96
C LEU A 117 -0.90 -8.01 10.29
N THR A 118 -0.53 -8.46 11.49
CA THR A 118 0.87 -8.53 11.94
C THR A 118 1.40 -9.94 11.72
N PHE A 119 2.14 -10.15 10.64
CA PHE A 119 2.83 -11.41 10.38
C PHE A 119 4.05 -11.56 11.30
N ASN A 120 4.39 -12.82 11.59
CA ASN A 120 5.41 -13.24 12.55
C ASN A 120 5.25 -12.63 13.96
N ALA A 121 4.02 -12.30 14.35
CA ALA A 121 3.68 -11.56 15.58
C ALA A 121 4.39 -12.07 16.85
N GLY A 122 5.00 -11.15 17.58
CA GLY A 122 5.83 -11.44 18.76
C GLY A 122 7.15 -12.13 18.40
N GLU A 123 7.74 -11.75 17.26
CA GLU A 123 8.99 -12.30 16.68
C GLU A 123 8.97 -13.83 16.45
N LYS A 124 7.80 -14.40 16.15
CA LYS A 124 7.57 -15.84 16.02
C LYS A 124 7.13 -16.20 14.61
N ARG A 125 8.03 -16.85 13.85
CA ARG A 125 7.74 -17.32 12.49
C ARG A 125 6.41 -18.07 12.41
N GLY A 126 5.60 -17.74 11.41
CA GLY A 126 4.28 -18.33 11.20
C GLY A 126 3.23 -17.97 12.27
N ALA A 127 3.48 -17.03 13.17
CA ALA A 127 2.41 -16.36 13.92
C ALA A 127 1.76 -15.28 13.06
N LEU A 128 0.49 -15.02 13.29
CA LEU A 128 -0.23 -13.89 12.69
C LEU A 128 -1.27 -13.38 13.70
N THR A 129 -1.30 -12.08 13.95
CA THR A 129 -2.46 -11.44 14.60
C THR A 129 -3.23 -10.56 13.64
N ALA A 130 -4.54 -10.46 13.87
CA ALA A 130 -5.46 -9.62 13.12
C ALA A 130 -6.20 -8.69 14.09
N GLU A 131 -5.74 -7.44 14.16
CA GLU A 131 -6.14 -6.48 15.19
C GLU A 131 -6.65 -5.20 14.51
N ARG A 132 -7.75 -4.63 15.01
CA ARG A 132 -8.11 -3.26 14.62
C ARG A 132 -7.12 -2.31 15.29
N GLU A 133 -6.58 -1.35 14.54
CA GLU A 133 -5.97 -0.19 15.16
C GLU A 133 -7.01 0.54 16.03
N ASN A 134 -6.56 1.14 17.14
CA ASN A 134 -7.46 1.69 18.14
C ASN A 134 -8.05 3.03 17.65
N PRO A 135 -9.38 3.16 17.44
CA PRO A 135 -10.03 4.40 16.98
C PRO A 135 -10.12 5.48 18.08
N GLY A 136 -9.52 5.24 19.25
CA GLY A 136 -9.52 6.16 20.38
C GLY A 136 -10.92 6.33 20.99
N LYS A 137 -11.60 7.41 20.62
CA LYS A 137 -12.96 7.73 21.09
C LYS A 137 -14.03 7.62 20.00
N GLU A 138 -13.67 7.34 18.74
CA GLU A 138 -14.67 7.12 17.69
C GLU A 138 -15.22 5.69 17.75
N ARG A 139 -16.51 5.53 17.40
CA ARG A 139 -17.06 4.21 17.06
C ARG A 139 -16.42 3.75 15.74
N PRO A 140 -15.65 2.64 15.71
CA PRO A 140 -15.01 2.19 14.49
C PRO A 140 -16.06 1.76 13.46
N VAL A 141 -15.79 2.05 12.18
CA VAL A 141 -16.66 1.61 11.09
C VAL A 141 -16.73 0.08 11.02
N ALA A 142 -17.93 -0.42 10.69
CA ALA A 142 -18.21 -1.83 10.58
C ALA A 142 -17.33 -2.49 9.51
N LEU A 143 -16.79 -3.66 9.83
CA LEU A 143 -16.17 -4.54 8.84
C LEU A 143 -17.29 -5.34 8.15
N ASP A 144 -17.02 -5.86 6.95
CA ASP A 144 -17.90 -6.84 6.32
C ASP A 144 -17.84 -8.20 7.06
N GLY A 145 -18.67 -9.17 6.65
CA GLY A 145 -18.69 -10.50 7.27
C GLY A 145 -17.31 -11.18 7.32
N PRO A 146 -16.59 -11.30 6.18
CA PRO A 146 -15.26 -11.90 6.14
C PRO A 146 -14.23 -11.21 7.06
N LEU A 147 -14.08 -9.87 7.03
CA LEU A 147 -13.13 -9.21 7.93
C LEU A 147 -13.59 -9.18 9.39
N THR A 148 -14.90 -9.17 9.66
CA THR A 148 -15.43 -9.27 11.03
C THR A 148 -15.04 -10.61 11.66
N SER A 149 -15.21 -11.72 10.92
CA SER A 149 -14.81 -13.05 11.37
C SER A 149 -13.30 -13.13 11.67
N VAL A 150 -12.47 -12.52 10.82
CA VAL A 150 -11.01 -12.42 11.03
C VAL A 150 -10.67 -11.61 12.28
N ALA A 151 -11.26 -10.42 12.44
CA ALA A 151 -11.02 -9.53 13.58
C ALA A 151 -11.55 -10.09 14.91
N GLN A 152 -12.55 -10.97 14.89
CA GLN A 152 -13.03 -11.71 16.06
C GLN A 152 -12.12 -12.87 16.44
N THR A 153 -11.44 -13.48 15.47
CA THR A 153 -10.51 -14.60 15.70
C THR A 153 -9.21 -14.14 16.36
N VAL A 154 -8.72 -12.95 15.98
CA VAL A 154 -7.51 -12.26 16.47
C VAL A 154 -6.19 -12.99 16.26
N ARG A 155 -6.08 -14.31 16.51
CA ARG A 155 -4.82 -15.07 16.52
C ARG A 155 -4.86 -16.28 15.60
N PHE A 156 -3.88 -16.34 14.71
CA PHE A 156 -3.72 -17.37 13.71
C PHE A 156 -2.31 -17.99 13.78
N ARG A 157 -2.18 -19.22 13.28
CA ARG A 157 -0.88 -19.81 12.93
C ARG A 157 -0.89 -20.26 11.47
N LEU A 158 0.30 -20.24 10.87
CA LEU A 158 0.56 -20.82 9.56
C LEU A 158 0.23 -22.33 9.59
N CYS A 159 -0.43 -22.79 8.55
CA CYS A 159 -0.77 -24.19 8.32
C CYS A 159 0.49 -25.07 8.16
N PRO A 160 0.52 -26.28 8.74
CA PRO A 160 1.56 -27.26 8.45
C PRO A 160 1.61 -27.61 6.96
N THR A 161 2.81 -27.66 6.38
CA THR A 161 3.00 -28.11 4.99
C THR A 161 2.53 -29.55 4.85
N GLY A 162 1.44 -29.76 4.09
CA GLY A 162 0.83 -31.07 3.88
C GLY A 162 -0.62 -31.18 4.36
N SER A 163 -1.14 -30.24 5.17
CA SER A 163 -2.57 -30.18 5.45
C SER A 163 -3.35 -29.68 4.23
N ARG A 164 -4.15 -30.54 3.61
CA ARG A 164 -5.03 -30.26 2.48
C ARG A 164 -6.35 -31.00 2.64
#